data_AF-A0A6P2EU06-F1
#
_entry.id   AF-A0A6P2EU06-F1
#
_cell.length_a   1.000
_cell.length_b   1.000
_cell.length_c   1.000
_cell.angle_alpha   90.00
_cell.angle_beta   90.00
_cell.angle_gamma   90.00
#
_symmetry.space_group_name_H-M   'P 1'
#
loop_
_entity.id
_entity.type
_entity.pdbx_description
1 polymer ?
#
loop_
_entity_poly.entity_id
_entity_poly.type
_entity_poly.pdbx_seq_one_letter_code
_entity_poly.pdbx_strand_id
1 'polypeptide(L)' 'MIDAKSFATQQARAALIEATLQQLDDDRGQPAYVLTKSHITRQLRSLEEVSVWIDRLDPPCHAESRGVTHATHGMEGSKL' A
#
# COMPACT_ATOMS: atom_id res chain seq x y z
N MET A 1 -21.20 2.10 14.06
CA MET A 1 -21.46 0.96 13.15
C MET A 1 -20.40 1.01 12.06
N ILE A 2 -19.71 -0.11 11.82
CA ILE A 2 -18.76 -0.21 10.70
C ILE A 2 -19.58 -0.25 9.42
N ASP A 3 -19.24 0.61 8.46
CA ASP A 3 -19.91 0.67 7.17
C ASP A 3 -19.54 -0.57 6.34
N ALA A 4 -20.51 -1.49 6.18
CA ALA A 4 -20.30 -2.76 5.47
C ALA A 4 -19.81 -2.55 4.03
N LYS A 5 -20.22 -1.45 3.39
CA LYS A 5 -19.77 -1.07 2.05
C LYS A 5 -18.28 -0.72 2.04
N SER A 6 -17.81 0.04 3.02
CA SER A 6 -16.40 0.39 3.18
C SER A 6 -15.54 -0.83 3.41
N PHE A 7 -15.96 -1.76 4.27
CA PHE A 7 -15.25 -3.03 4.46
C PHE A 7 -15.18 -3.86 3.17
N ALA A 8 -16.31 -4.06 2.48
CA ALA A 8 -16.36 -4.81 1.23
C ALA A 8 -15.44 -4.18 0.15
N THR A 9 -15.39 -2.85 0.09
CA THR A 9 -14.48 -2.13 -0.82
C THR A 9 -13.02 -2.44 -0.51
N GLN A 10 -12.61 -2.39 0.76
CA GLN A 10 -11.23 -2.71 1.15
C GLN A 10 -10.89 -4.19 0.95
N GLN A 11 -11.86 -5.08 1.15
CA GLN A 11 -11.68 -6.51 0.89
C GLN A 11 -11.45 -6.78 -0.60
N ALA A 12 -12.21 -6.12 -1.48
CA ALA A 12 -11.99 -6.21 -2.93
C ALA A 12 -10.60 -5.68 -3.33
N ARG A 13 -10.18 -4.54 -2.77
CA ARG A 13 -8.85 -3.98 -3.02
C ARG A 13 -7.71 -4.89 -2.53
N ALA A 14 -7.86 -5.51 -1.35
CA ALA A 14 -6.91 -6.49 -0.85
C ALA A 14 -6.82 -7.70 -1.81
N ALA A 15 -7.95 -8.20 -2.30
CA ALA A 15 -7.98 -9.33 -3.23
C ALA A 15 -7.26 -9.04 -4.55
N LEU A 16 -7.32 -7.81 -5.07
CA LEU A 16 -6.61 -7.41 -6.29
C LEU A 16 -5.07 -7.54 -6.17
N ILE A 17 -4.55 -7.50 -4.94
CA ILE A 17 -3.12 -7.53 -4.66
C ILE A 17 -2.69 -8.87 -4.02
N GLU A 18 -3.52 -9.90 -4.20
CA GLU A 18 -3.37 -11.24 -3.62
C GLU A 18 -3.25 -11.23 -2.09
N ALA A 19 -3.91 -10.27 -1.44
CA ALA A 19 -4.03 -10.18 0.00
C ALA A 19 -5.43 -10.59 0.47
N THR A 20 -5.52 -11.09 1.69
CA THR A 20 -6.79 -11.39 2.36
C THR A 20 -7.03 -10.36 3.46
N LEU A 21 -8.28 -9.91 3.60
CA LEU A 21 -8.73 -9.02 4.66
C LEU A 21 -9.87 -9.68 5.42
N GLN A 22 -9.70 -9.81 6.73
CA GLN A 22 -10.69 -10.37 7.65
C GLN A 22 -11.01 -9.36 8.74
N GLN A 23 -12.27 -9.30 9.15
CA GLN A 23 -12.68 -8.61 10.37
C GLN A 23 -12.90 -9.64 11.46
N LEU A 24 -12.23 -9.45 12.60
CA LEU A 24 -12.32 -10.27 13.80
C LEU A 24 -12.58 -9.37 15.00
N ASP A 25 -12.91 -9.95 16.14
CA ASP A 25 -12.88 -9.26 17.42
C ASP A 25 -11.53 -9.51 18.10
N ASP A 26 -10.95 -8.47 18.71
CA ASP A 26 -9.76 -8.59 19.55
C ASP A 26 -10.12 -9.16 20.94
N ASP A 27 -9.10 -9.37 21.79
CA ASP A 27 -9.28 -9.90 23.15
C ASP A 27 -10.17 -9.00 24.05
N ARG A 28 -10.49 -7.79 23.61
CA ARG A 28 -11.34 -6.82 24.30
C ARG A 28 -12.72 -6.69 23.66
N GLY A 29 -13.04 -7.56 22.69
CA GLY A 29 -14.29 -7.51 21.92
C GLY A 29 -14.39 -6.29 21.01
N GLN A 30 -13.26 -5.68 20.65
CA GLN A 30 -13.20 -4.57 19.71
C GLN A 30 -12.91 -5.08 18.30
N PRO A 31 -13.50 -4.48 17.27
CA PRO A 31 -13.24 -4.88 15.90
C PRO A 31 -11.76 -4.67 15.54
N ALA A 32 -11.14 -5.70 15.00
CA ALA A 32 -9.79 -5.71 14.45
C ALA A 32 -9.81 -6.22 13.01
N TYR A 33 -8.92 -5.66 12.18
CA TYR A 33 -8.79 -6.02 10.78
C TYR A 33 -7.47 -6.73 10.55
N VAL A 34 -7.54 -7.98 10.09
CA VAL A 34 -6.36 -8.79 9.80
C VAL A 34 -6.14 -8.78 8.30
N LEU A 35 -5.04 -8.14 7.88
CA LEU A 35 -4.57 -8.13 6.50
C LEU A 35 -3.42 -9.12 6.37
N THR A 36 -3.52 -10.06 5.44
CA THR A 36 -2.46 -11.03 5.14
C THR A 36 -2.08 -10.96 3.66
N LYS A 37 -0.79 -10.78 3.35
CA LYS A 37 -0.24 -10.88 1.98
C LYS A 37 0.95 -11.82 2.00
N SER A 38 0.89 -12.88 1.20
CA SER A 38 1.92 -13.94 1.16
C SER A 38 2.20 -14.52 2.55
N HIS A 39 3.34 -14.18 3.17
CA HIS A 39 3.75 -14.66 4.50
C HIS A 39 3.68 -13.58 5.59
N ILE A 40 3.17 -12.38 5.26
CA ILE A 40 3.08 -11.25 6.20
C ILE A 40 1.62 -11.10 6.62
N THR A 41 1.37 -11.26 7.92
CA THR A 41 0.07 -11.01 8.55
C THR A 41 0.18 -9.82 9.48
N ARG A 42 -0.77 -8.89 9.40
CA ARG A 42 -0.82 -7.69 10.22
C ARG A 42 -2.22 -7.42 10.73
N GLN A 43 -2.31 -7.17 12.03
CA GLN A 43 -3.53 -6.67 12.69
C GLN A 43 -3.55 -5.14 12.63
N LEU A 44 -4.69 -4.58 12.25
CA LEU A 44 -4.95 -3.15 12.08
C LEU A 44 -6.21 -2.77 12.85
N ARG A 45 -6.28 -1.54 13.35
CA ARG A 45 -7.38 -1.11 14.24
C ARG A 45 -8.53 -0.42 13.50
N SER A 46 -8.31 -0.03 12.25
CA SER A 46 -9.29 0.72 11.46
C SER A 46 -9.20 0.40 9.97
N LEU A 47 -10.28 0.68 9.23
CA LEU A 47 -10.31 0.57 7.77
C LEU A 47 -9.42 1.62 7.09
N GLU A 48 -9.16 2.75 7.75
CA GLU A 48 -8.23 3.76 7.24
C GLU A 48 -6.79 3.21 7.22
N GLU A 49 -6.38 2.58 8.32
CA GLU A 49 -5.09 1.88 8.38
C GLU A 49 -4.98 0.78 7.32
N VAL A 50 -6.08 0.04 7.08
CA VAL A 50 -6.12 -0.97 6.00
C VAL A 50 -5.86 -0.32 4.65
N SER A 51 -6.51 0.81 4.33
CA SER A 51 -6.29 1.52 3.07
C SER A 51 -4.83 1.91 2.89
N VAL A 52 -4.22 2.54 3.91
CA VAL A 52 -2.81 2.96 3.88
C VAL A 52 -1.88 1.78 3.66
N TRP A 53 -2.19 0.63 4.26
CA TRP A 53 -1.41 -0.59 4.07
C TRP A 53 -1.54 -1.17 2.67
N ILE A 54 -2.75 -1.18 2.11
CA ILE A 54 -2.97 -1.62 0.73
C ILE A 54 -2.21 -0.72 -0.25
N ASP A 55 -2.30 0.61 -0.09
CA ASP A 55 -1.59 1.58 -0.94
C ASP A 55 -0.07 1.43 -0.86
N ARG A 56 0.45 0.97 0.28
CA ARG A 56 1.89 0.67 0.45
C ARG A 56 2.30 -0.64 -0.22
N LEU A 57 1.42 -1.64 -0.24
CA LEU A 57 1.67 -2.97 -0.80
C LEU A 57 1.43 -3.04 -2.31
N ASP A 58 0.69 -2.08 -2.85
CA ASP A 58 0.41 -1.86 -4.26
C ASP A 58 0.51 -0.36 -4.55
N PRO A 59 1.73 0.17 -4.61
CA PRO A 59 1.92 1.58 -4.90
C PRO A 59 1.29 1.88 -6.27
N PRO A 60 0.48 2.95 -6.39
CA PRO A 60 -0.06 3.31 -7.69
C PRO A 60 1.10 3.48 -8.67
N CYS A 61 0.93 2.97 -9.89
CA CYS A 61 1.92 2.91 -10.97
C CYS A 61 2.51 4.29 -11.40
N HIS A 62 2.19 5.37 -10.68
CA HIS A 62 2.65 6.74 -10.88
C HIS A 62 3.62 7.24 -9.79
N ALA A 63 4.07 6.40 -8.87
CA ALA A 63 5.14 6.77 -7.96
C ALA A 63 6.51 6.54 -8.64
N GLU A 64 6.98 7.60 -9.32
CA GLU A 64 8.38 7.91 -9.62
C GLU A 64 8.93 7.61 -11.04
N SER A 65 8.70 8.54 -11.96
CA SER A 65 9.74 8.98 -12.91
C SER A 65 10.85 9.70 -12.14
N ARG A 66 11.65 8.96 -11.36
CA ARG A 66 12.84 9.49 -10.70
C ARG A 66 13.99 9.58 -11.71
N GLY A 67 14.19 10.78 -12.26
CA GLY A 67 15.51 11.31 -12.63
C GLY A 67 16.16 10.78 -13.91
N VAL A 68 15.80 11.33 -15.07
CA VAL A 68 16.79 11.52 -16.14
C VAL A 68 17.50 12.83 -15.84
N THR A 69 18.52 12.78 -14.99
CA THR A 69 19.49 13.88 -14.91
C THR A 69 20.25 13.85 -16.23
N HIS A 70 19.89 14.74 -17.15
CA HIS A 70 20.68 14.98 -18.36
C HIS A 70 22.07 15.43 -17.91
N ALA A 71 23.04 14.52 -17.89
CA ALA A 71 24.44 14.89 -17.76
C ALA A 71 24.80 15.68 -19.02
N THR A 72 24.71 17.00 -18.95
CA THR A 72 25.42 17.87 -19.88
C THR A 72 26.91 17.64 -19.65
N HIS A 73 27.44 16.71 -20.43
CA HIS A 73 28.85 16.45 -20.59
C HIS A 73 29.52 17.77 -20.99
N GLY A 74 30.37 18.29 -20.11
CA GLY A 74 31.20 19.46 -20.41
C GLY A 74 32.08 19.14 -21.62
N MET A 75 31.95 19.90 -22.69
CA MET A 75 32.99 19.99 -23.71
C MET A 75 34.11 20.87 -23.17
N GLU A 76 35.05 20.24 -22.48
CA GLU A 76 36.38 20.81 -22.25
C GLU A 76 37.17 20.65 -23.57
N GLY A 77 37.09 21.67 -24.42
CA GLY A 77 37.89 21.77 -25.65
C GLY A 77 39.16 22.57 -25.38
N SER A 78 40.16 21.93 -24.76
CA SER A 78 41.56 22.39 -24.79
C SER A 78 42.33 21.71 -25.92
N LYS A 79 43.19 22.49 -26.61
CA LYS A 79 44.16 22.21 -27.70
C LYS A 79 43.71 22.86 -29.02
N LEU A 80 44.51 23.67 -29.72
CA LEU A 80 45.96 23.93 -29.75
C LEU A 80 46.19 25.39 -30.17
#